data_AF-C5KUN4-F1
#
_entry.id   AF-C5KUN4-F1
#
_cell.length_a   1.000
_cell.length_b   1.000
_cell.length_c   1.000
_cell.angle_alpha   90.00
_cell.angle_beta   90.00
_cell.angle_gamma   90.00
#
_symmetry.space_group_name_H-M   'P 1'
#
loop_
_entity.id
_entity.type
_entity.pdbx_description
1 polymer ?
#
loop_
_entity_poly.entity_id
_entity_poly.type
_entity_poly.pdbx_seq_one_letter_code
_entity_poly.pdbx_strand_id
1 'polypeptide(L)'
;MSVDAAIDKLKNWQSVNSAPDYKMRVRELDDDEDRDVPQQRYCFELSIPMKENGKKIRQQQYDYSGAMIGKLKPEERENYKNEIDGYIRAGYWQDLEVSPLPRRYNCAISDLLPVVVFPVKQEGRHTRIRPCADARGANEQSPRASYRGGCISSILQHIMIGWREGFCVHTRDVKKAFYK
;
A
#
# COMPACT_ATOMS: atom_id res chain seq x y z
N MET A 1 -8.52 15.88 -23.46
CA MET A 1 -7.55 16.49 -22.53
C MET A 1 -6.24 15.76 -22.76
N SER A 2 -5.13 16.44 -23.05
CA SER A 2 -3.84 15.76 -23.18
C SER A 2 -3.38 15.22 -21.82
N VAL A 3 -2.58 14.15 -21.84
CA VAL A 3 -2.00 13.57 -20.62
C VAL A 3 -1.19 14.61 -19.85
N ASP A 4 -0.44 15.45 -20.57
CA ASP A 4 0.37 16.51 -19.97
C ASP A 4 -0.47 17.55 -19.22
N ALA A 5 -1.63 17.94 -19.78
CA ALA A 5 -2.54 18.87 -19.11
C ALA A 5 -3.23 18.26 -17.87
N ALA A 6 -3.40 16.94 -17.84
CA ALA A 6 -3.89 16.24 -16.65
C ALA A 6 -2.80 16.14 -15.57
N ILE A 7 -1.55 15.87 -15.96
CA ILE A 7 -0.39 15.83 -15.07
C ILE A 7 -0.11 17.19 -14.46
N ASP A 8 -0.14 18.26 -15.26
CA ASP A 8 0.12 19.63 -14.77
C ASP A 8 -0.85 20.05 -13.67
N LYS A 9 -2.12 19.62 -13.75
CA LYS A 9 -3.09 19.86 -12.69
C LYS A 9 -2.72 19.12 -11.40
N LEU A 10 -2.11 17.96 -11.49
CA LEU A 10 -1.78 17.11 -10.35
C LEU A 10 -0.39 17.37 -9.76
N LYS A 11 0.42 18.29 -10.33
CA LYS A 11 1.76 18.62 -9.79
C LYS A 11 1.73 19.17 -8.37
N ASN A 12 0.66 19.90 -8.02
CA ASN A 12 0.46 20.44 -6.68
C ASN A 12 -0.34 19.45 -5.81
N TRP A 13 -0.16 19.54 -4.48
CA TRP A 13 -0.97 18.75 -3.53
C TRP A 13 -2.46 19.08 -3.67
N GLN A 14 -3.26 18.06 -3.93
CA GLN A 14 -4.72 18.16 -4.05
C GLN A 14 -5.41 17.13 -3.16
N SER A 15 -6.56 17.50 -2.61
CA SER A 15 -7.39 16.57 -1.85
C SER A 15 -7.90 15.43 -2.73
N VAL A 16 -7.90 14.21 -2.19
CA VAL A 16 -8.47 13.04 -2.87
C VAL A 16 -10.00 13.18 -2.87
N ASN A 17 -10.63 13.14 -4.06
CA ASN A 17 -12.06 13.37 -4.24
C ASN A 17 -12.96 12.54 -3.29
N SER A 18 -12.63 11.27 -3.07
CA SER A 18 -13.41 10.38 -2.19
C SER A 18 -12.99 10.45 -0.71
N ALA A 19 -11.82 11.01 -0.41
CA ALA A 19 -11.24 11.08 0.92
C ALA A 19 -10.51 12.43 1.11
N PRO A 20 -11.24 13.55 1.31
CA PRO A 20 -10.68 14.90 1.18
C PRO A 20 -9.55 15.26 2.16
N ASP A 21 -9.48 14.54 3.29
CA ASP A 21 -8.41 14.70 4.27
C ASP A 21 -7.06 14.21 3.72
N TYR A 22 -7.07 13.23 2.82
CA TYR A 22 -5.89 12.74 2.14
C TYR A 22 -5.53 13.68 1.00
N LYS A 23 -4.23 13.87 0.79
CA LYS A 23 -3.73 14.65 -0.35
C LYS A 23 -2.90 13.77 -1.26
N MET A 24 -3.00 14.01 -2.55
CA MET A 24 -2.13 13.40 -3.55
C MET A 24 -1.51 14.46 -4.44
N ARG A 25 -0.34 14.14 -5.00
CA ARG A 25 0.24 14.87 -6.12
C ARG A 25 0.94 13.91 -7.06
N VAL A 26 1.23 14.38 -8.26
CA VAL A 26 2.11 13.72 -9.22
C VAL A 26 3.44 14.46 -9.21
N ARG A 27 4.53 13.70 -9.11
CA ARG A 27 5.90 14.21 -9.17
C ARG A 27 6.64 13.52 -10.31
N GLU A 28 7.57 14.23 -10.95
CA GLU A 28 8.50 13.62 -11.90
C GLU A 28 9.57 12.84 -11.11
N LEU A 29 9.86 11.63 -11.58
CA LEU A 29 10.89 10.77 -10.97
C LEU A 29 12.27 11.36 -11.24
N ASP A 30 13.13 11.31 -10.22
CA ASP A 30 14.54 11.66 -10.37
C ASP A 30 15.30 10.53 -11.10
N ASP A 31 16.50 10.82 -11.59
CA ASP A 31 17.29 9.88 -12.40
C ASP A 31 17.79 8.66 -11.60
N ASP A 32 17.87 8.78 -10.28
CA ASP A 32 18.31 7.73 -9.35
C ASP A 32 17.14 6.92 -8.76
N GLU A 33 15.90 7.21 -9.15
CA GLU A 33 14.72 6.47 -8.69
C GLU A 33 14.39 5.26 -9.56
N ASP A 34 14.01 4.16 -8.91
CA ASP A 34 13.54 2.95 -9.57
C ASP A 34 12.25 3.21 -10.36
N ARG A 35 12.20 2.65 -11.57
CA ARG A 35 11.05 2.76 -12.49
C ARG A 35 10.40 1.40 -12.66
N ASP A 36 9.06 1.33 -12.56
CA ASP A 36 8.28 0.12 -12.83
C ASP A 36 8.34 -0.27 -14.31
N VAL A 37 8.42 0.72 -15.20
CA VAL A 37 8.60 0.54 -16.65
C VAL A 37 9.62 1.55 -17.18
N PRO A 38 10.40 1.22 -18.23
CA PRO A 38 11.46 2.10 -18.72
C PRO A 38 10.98 3.52 -19.11
N GLN A 39 9.73 3.63 -19.56
CA GLN A 39 9.12 4.88 -20.00
C GLN A 39 8.44 5.66 -18.86
N GLN A 40 8.47 5.16 -17.62
CA GLN A 40 7.88 5.87 -16.49
C GLN A 40 8.66 7.15 -16.22
N ARG A 41 7.92 8.26 -16.15
CA ARG A 41 8.47 9.57 -15.85
C ARG A 41 7.92 10.16 -14.56
N TYR A 42 6.77 9.68 -14.10
CA TYR A 42 6.07 10.28 -12.97
C TYR A 42 5.68 9.22 -11.94
N CYS A 43 5.57 9.63 -10.68
CA CYS A 43 5.01 8.86 -9.59
C CYS A 43 3.90 9.64 -8.88
N PHE A 44 2.98 8.92 -8.25
CA PHE A 44 2.03 9.52 -7.32
C PHE A 44 2.63 9.54 -5.92
N GLU A 45 2.49 10.67 -5.24
CA GLU A 45 2.76 10.76 -3.81
C GLU A 45 1.44 10.93 -3.06
N LEU A 46 1.34 10.26 -1.92
CA LEU A 46 0.18 10.31 -1.04
C LEU A 46 0.61 10.87 0.32
N SER A 47 -0.06 11.92 0.76
CA SER A 47 0.01 12.43 2.12
C SER A 47 -1.17 11.86 2.90
N ILE A 48 -0.84 11.03 3.88
CA ILE A 48 -1.80 10.47 4.84
C ILE A 48 -1.74 11.34 6.08
N PRO A 49 -2.75 12.18 6.36
CA PRO A 49 -2.78 12.94 7.59
C PRO A 49 -2.92 11.97 8.78
N MET A 50 -2.07 12.13 9.78
CA MET A 50 -2.21 11.44 11.06
C MET A 50 -2.75 12.45 12.07
N LYS A 51 -3.67 12.03 12.95
CA LYS A 51 -4.21 12.93 13.98
C LYS A 51 -3.10 13.40 14.93
N GLU A 52 -2.78 14.70 14.90
CA GLU A 52 -1.78 15.32 15.79
C GLU A 52 -2.15 15.26 17.29
N ASN A 53 -3.43 15.05 17.62
CA ASN A 53 -3.97 15.22 18.98
C ASN A 53 -4.59 13.97 19.62
N GLY A 54 -4.13 12.78 19.28
CA GLY A 54 -4.42 11.61 20.12
C GLY A 54 -3.34 11.50 21.18
N LYS A 55 -3.59 11.95 22.43
CA LYS A 55 -2.82 11.51 23.63
C LYS A 55 -2.24 10.15 23.32
N LYS A 56 -0.91 9.99 23.21
CA LYS A 56 -0.22 8.72 22.91
C LYS A 56 -1.11 7.57 23.37
N ILE A 57 -1.99 7.07 22.51
CA ILE A 57 -2.70 5.84 22.81
C ILE A 57 -1.63 4.85 22.40
N ARG A 58 -0.62 4.76 23.29
CA ARG A 58 0.15 3.55 23.49
C ARG A 58 -0.88 2.53 23.98
N GLN A 59 -1.86 2.16 23.13
CA GLN A 59 -2.22 0.77 23.09
C GLN A 59 -0.88 0.11 22.86
N GLN A 60 -0.40 -0.50 23.94
CA GLN A 60 0.87 -1.20 23.95
C GLN A 60 0.69 -2.26 22.87
N GLN A 61 1.18 -1.98 21.65
CA GLN A 61 1.10 -2.94 20.57
C GLN A 61 2.03 -4.06 21.00
N TYR A 62 1.44 -5.11 21.54
CA TYR A 62 2.18 -6.27 21.99
C TYR A 62 2.72 -6.97 20.76
N ASP A 63 4.04 -6.97 20.62
CA ASP A 63 4.70 -7.72 19.58
C ASP A 63 4.71 -9.21 19.94
N TYR A 64 3.75 -9.94 19.38
CA TYR A 64 3.69 -11.41 19.47
C TYR A 64 4.33 -12.10 18.27
N SER A 65 4.99 -11.37 17.36
CA SER A 65 5.57 -11.94 16.14
C SER A 65 6.58 -13.04 16.46
N GLY A 66 7.46 -12.83 17.44
CA GLY A 66 8.44 -13.82 17.88
C GLY A 66 7.80 -15.13 18.35
N ALA A 67 6.73 -15.04 19.16
CA ALA A 67 6.00 -16.22 19.62
C ALA A 67 5.28 -16.93 18.45
N MET A 68 4.75 -16.18 17.49
CA MET A 68 4.11 -16.75 16.30
C MET A 68 5.12 -17.43 15.37
N ILE A 69 6.29 -16.84 15.15
CA ILE A 69 7.39 -17.43 14.38
C ILE A 69 7.95 -18.68 15.07
N GLY A 70 8.00 -18.66 16.41
CA GLY A 70 8.43 -19.81 17.22
C GLY A 70 7.54 -21.05 17.04
N LYS A 71 6.23 -20.86 16.78
CA LYS A 71 5.27 -21.94 16.52
C LYS A 71 5.35 -22.54 15.11
N LEU A 72 6.11 -21.91 14.19
CA LEU A 72 6.31 -22.45 12.85
C LEU A 72 7.28 -23.64 12.89
N LYS A 73 7.02 -24.65 12.06
CA LYS A 73 7.99 -25.71 11.76
C LYS A 73 9.24 -25.11 11.07
N PRO A 74 10.38 -25.80 11.06
CA PRO A 74 11.60 -25.29 10.43
C PRO A 74 11.41 -24.87 8.96
N GLU A 75 10.78 -25.72 8.14
CA GLU A 75 10.48 -25.43 6.73
C GLU A 75 9.53 -24.21 6.58
N GLU A 76 8.55 -24.10 7.45
CA GLU A 76 7.59 -23.00 7.48
C GLU A 76 8.28 -21.67 7.83
N ARG A 77 9.21 -21.71 8.79
CA ARG A 77 10.01 -20.55 9.16
C ARG A 77 10.91 -20.09 8.01
N GLU A 78 11.49 -21.04 7.28
CA GLU A 78 12.31 -20.75 6.11
C GLU A 78 11.49 -20.14 4.98
N ASN A 79 10.31 -20.70 4.70
CA ASN A 79 9.37 -20.12 3.73
C ASN A 79 8.95 -18.70 4.11
N TYR A 80 8.69 -18.44 5.39
CA TYR A 80 8.37 -17.09 5.87
C TYR A 80 9.53 -16.12 5.61
N LYS A 81 10.77 -16.49 5.95
CA LYS A 81 11.95 -15.65 5.67
C LYS A 81 12.11 -15.38 4.18
N ASN A 82 11.99 -16.41 3.34
CA ASN A 82 12.09 -16.28 1.89
C ASN A 82 11.05 -15.30 1.31
N GLU A 83 9.83 -15.28 1.86
CA GLU A 83 8.81 -14.29 1.48
C GLU A 83 9.22 -12.87 1.89
N ILE A 84 9.68 -12.66 3.14
CA ILE A 84 10.18 -11.36 3.63
C ILE A 84 11.32 -10.85 2.73
N ASP A 85 12.30 -11.69 2.45
CA ASP A 85 13.42 -11.35 1.56
C ASP A 85 12.92 -11.04 0.14
N GLY A 86 11.83 -11.67 -0.30
CA GLY A 86 11.16 -11.36 -1.56
C GLY A 86 10.62 -9.93 -1.61
N TYR A 87 10.07 -9.42 -0.50
CA TYR A 87 9.65 -8.01 -0.40
C TYR A 87 10.84 -7.04 -0.40
N ILE A 88 11.93 -7.40 0.28
CA ILE A 88 13.15 -6.57 0.34
C ILE A 88 13.83 -6.53 -1.03
N ARG A 89 14.05 -7.68 -1.67
CA ARG A 89 14.66 -7.76 -3.02
C ARG A 89 13.83 -7.04 -4.08
N ALA A 90 12.51 -6.97 -3.89
CA ALA A 90 11.62 -6.24 -4.79
C ALA A 90 11.58 -4.73 -4.51
N GLY A 91 12.33 -4.23 -3.52
CA GLY A 91 12.36 -2.81 -3.15
C GLY A 91 11.13 -2.33 -2.40
N TYR A 92 10.18 -3.22 -2.08
CA TYR A 92 8.95 -2.84 -1.38
C TYR A 92 9.21 -2.48 0.06
N TRP A 93 10.11 -3.21 0.70
CA TRP A 93 10.56 -2.97 2.08
C TRP A 93 12.04 -2.65 2.06
N GLN A 94 12.45 -1.77 2.96
CA GLN A 94 13.85 -1.37 3.11
C GLN A 94 14.31 -1.67 4.52
N ASP A 95 15.51 -2.20 4.62
CA ASP A 95 16.18 -2.34 5.90
C ASP A 95 16.71 -0.97 6.33
N LEU A 96 16.12 -0.42 7.39
CA LEU A 96 16.45 0.91 7.91
C LEU A 96 17.83 0.96 8.56
N GLU A 97 18.43 -0.18 8.94
CA GLU A 97 19.81 -0.23 9.43
C GLU A 97 20.82 -0.11 8.28
N VAL A 98 20.42 -0.54 7.07
CA VAL A 98 21.29 -0.58 5.88
C VAL A 98 21.08 0.64 4.98
N SER A 99 19.86 1.17 4.91
CA SER A 99 19.52 2.34 4.09
C SER A 99 18.71 3.33 4.93
N PRO A 100 19.31 4.44 5.38
CA PRO A 100 18.56 5.46 6.10
C PRO A 100 17.46 6.02 5.19
N LEU A 101 16.35 6.47 5.79
CA LEU A 101 15.23 7.06 5.06
C LEU A 101 15.76 8.07 4.02
N PRO A 102 15.36 7.96 2.75
CA PRO A 102 15.76 8.93 1.73
C PRO A 102 15.52 10.35 2.22
N ARG A 103 16.47 11.27 1.97
CA ARG A 103 16.45 12.66 2.48
C ARG A 103 15.12 13.41 2.24
N ARG A 104 14.34 12.98 1.25
CA ARG A 104 13.01 13.49 0.91
C ARG A 104 11.93 13.21 1.96
N TYR A 105 12.10 12.17 2.78
CA TYR A 105 11.23 11.91 3.91
C TYR A 105 11.68 12.82 5.06
N ASN A 106 10.98 13.95 5.24
CA ASN A 106 11.20 14.88 6.35
C ASN A 106 10.65 14.32 7.68
N CYS A 107 10.97 13.06 8.01
CA CYS A 107 10.59 12.43 9.28
C CYS A 107 11.76 11.59 9.81
N ALA A 108 11.94 11.58 11.13
CA ALA A 108 12.84 10.63 11.75
C ALA A 108 12.15 9.26 11.81
N ILE A 109 12.93 8.17 11.83
CA ILE A 109 12.41 6.81 12.02
C ILE A 109 11.57 6.72 13.32
N SER A 110 11.96 7.47 14.35
CA SER A 110 11.23 7.58 15.63
C SER A 110 9.81 8.14 15.48
N ASP A 111 9.53 8.84 14.39
CA ASP A 111 8.24 9.48 14.12
C ASP A 111 7.30 8.53 13.36
N LEU A 112 7.82 7.39 12.87
CA LEU A 112 7.01 6.38 12.22
C LEU A 112 6.28 5.53 13.26
N LEU A 113 5.00 5.27 13.02
CA LEU A 113 4.23 4.33 13.82
C LEU A 113 4.74 2.91 13.54
N PRO A 114 5.23 2.17 14.56
CA PRO A 114 5.70 0.81 14.34
C PRO A 114 4.54 -0.08 13.88
N VAL A 115 4.80 -0.90 12.88
CA VAL A 115 3.86 -1.90 12.37
C VAL A 115 4.51 -3.26 12.52
N VAL A 116 3.90 -4.11 13.36
CA VAL A 116 4.39 -5.48 13.56
C VAL A 116 3.97 -6.35 12.39
N VAL A 117 4.91 -7.11 11.82
CA VAL A 117 4.63 -8.09 10.77
C VAL A 117 4.76 -9.49 11.35
N PHE A 118 3.77 -10.35 11.11
CA PHE A 118 3.75 -11.72 11.62
C PHE A 118 3.33 -12.72 10.53
N PRO A 119 3.73 -14.01 10.66
CA PRO A 119 3.37 -15.04 9.70
C PRO A 119 1.91 -15.48 9.84
N VAL A 120 1.22 -15.63 8.71
CA VAL A 120 -0.13 -16.22 8.62
C VAL A 120 -0.11 -17.39 7.67
N LYS A 121 -0.53 -18.57 8.15
CA LYS A 121 -0.66 -19.77 7.33
C LYS A 121 -1.87 -19.68 6.41
N GLN A 122 -1.71 -20.14 5.18
CA GLN A 122 -2.77 -20.20 4.18
C GLN A 122 -2.86 -21.62 3.61
N GLU A 123 -3.87 -22.37 4.04
CA GLU A 123 -4.13 -23.70 3.50
C GLU A 123 -4.66 -23.61 2.06
N GLY A 124 -4.18 -24.49 1.18
CA GLY A 124 -4.64 -24.57 -0.21
C GLY A 124 -4.19 -23.44 -1.14
N ARG A 125 -3.19 -22.63 -0.74
CA ARG A 125 -2.63 -21.55 -1.57
C ARG A 125 -1.17 -21.83 -1.94
N HIS A 126 -0.71 -21.25 -3.06
CA HIS A 126 0.68 -21.36 -3.53
C HIS A 126 1.66 -20.78 -2.51
N THR A 127 1.38 -19.58 -2.00
CA THR A 127 2.09 -19.01 -0.85
C THR A 127 1.47 -19.60 0.42
N ARG A 128 2.15 -20.59 1.01
CA ARG A 128 1.65 -21.30 2.19
C ARG A 128 1.72 -20.47 3.47
N ILE A 129 2.61 -19.48 3.52
CA ILE A 129 2.78 -18.57 4.66
C ILE A 129 2.99 -17.17 4.11
N ARG A 130 2.15 -16.24 4.53
CA ARG A 130 2.26 -14.84 4.13
C ARG A 130 2.70 -13.96 5.31
N PRO A 131 3.50 -12.91 5.07
CA PRO A 131 3.61 -11.83 6.03
C PRO A 131 2.31 -11.05 6.12
N CYS A 132 1.90 -10.71 7.34
CA CYS A 132 0.72 -9.89 7.61
C CYS A 132 1.12 -8.75 8.55
N ALA A 133 0.88 -7.52 8.10
CA ALA A 133 1.17 -6.31 8.86
C ALA A 133 -0.01 -5.93 9.76
N ASP A 134 0.23 -5.79 11.07
CA ASP A 134 -0.73 -5.26 12.03
C ASP A 134 -0.73 -3.72 11.99
N ALA A 135 -1.53 -3.19 11.07
CA ALA A 135 -1.70 -1.75 10.88
C ALA A 135 -2.87 -1.17 11.71
N ARG A 136 -3.43 -1.88 12.71
CA ARG A 136 -4.59 -1.39 13.48
C ARG A 136 -4.32 -0.02 14.14
N GLY A 137 -3.16 0.14 14.79
CA GLY A 137 -2.78 1.39 15.43
C GLY A 137 -2.59 2.55 14.44
N ALA A 138 -2.05 2.26 13.25
CA ALA A 138 -1.95 3.25 12.18
C ALA A 138 -3.33 3.65 11.63
N ASN A 139 -4.21 2.66 11.42
CA ASN A 139 -5.57 2.88 10.90
C ASN A 139 -6.45 3.71 11.84
N GLU A 140 -6.28 3.61 13.17
CA GLU A 140 -7.01 4.45 14.14
C GLU A 140 -6.61 5.94 14.08
N GLN A 141 -5.36 6.20 13.71
CA GLN A 141 -4.78 7.54 13.62
C GLN A 141 -5.04 8.22 12.28
N SER A 142 -5.23 7.45 11.21
CA SER A 142 -5.65 7.98 9.92
C SER A 142 -7.16 8.29 9.89
N PRO A 143 -7.60 9.31 9.14
CA PRO A 143 -9.01 9.52 8.82
C PRO A 143 -9.63 8.30 8.13
N ARG A 144 -10.96 8.18 8.15
CA ARG A 144 -11.63 7.13 7.40
C ARG A 144 -11.68 7.50 5.93
N ALA A 145 -11.14 6.64 5.07
CA ALA A 145 -11.37 6.70 3.63
C ALA A 145 -12.39 5.66 3.22
N SER A 146 -13.34 6.03 2.35
CA SER A 146 -14.27 5.08 1.73
C SER A 146 -14.41 5.35 0.23
N TYR A 147 -14.72 4.30 -0.51
CA TYR A 147 -15.09 4.44 -1.91
C TYR A 147 -16.46 5.13 -2.01
N ARG A 148 -16.51 6.28 -2.69
CA ARG A 148 -17.74 7.07 -2.90
C ARG A 148 -18.43 6.81 -4.25
N GLY A 149 -17.91 5.88 -5.05
CA GLY A 149 -18.55 5.54 -6.33
C GLY A 149 -19.75 4.62 -6.17
N GLY A 150 -20.28 4.15 -7.31
CA GLY A 150 -21.44 3.27 -7.32
C GLY A 150 -21.19 1.95 -6.59
N CYS A 151 -22.14 1.48 -5.79
CA CYS A 151 -22.05 0.15 -5.20
C CYS A 151 -22.00 -0.94 -6.29
N ILE A 152 -21.56 -2.15 -5.94
CA ILE A 152 -21.39 -3.26 -6.88
C ILE A 152 -22.66 -3.48 -7.71
N SER A 153 -23.84 -3.43 -7.08
CA SER A 153 -25.12 -3.57 -7.77
C SER A 153 -25.36 -2.49 -8.82
N SER A 154 -25.03 -1.23 -8.55
CA SER A 154 -25.17 -0.14 -9.53
C SER A 154 -24.20 -0.30 -10.69
N ILE A 155 -22.96 -0.72 -10.41
CA ILE A 155 -21.96 -0.99 -11.46
C ILE A 155 -22.45 -2.13 -12.36
N LEU A 156 -22.93 -3.23 -11.79
CA LEU A 156 -23.47 -4.37 -12.54
C LEU A 156 -24.70 -3.99 -13.35
N GLN A 157 -25.62 -3.20 -12.78
CA GLN A 157 -26.81 -2.73 -13.48
C GLN A 157 -26.43 -1.87 -14.70
N HIS A 158 -25.43 -1.00 -14.59
CA HIS A 158 -24.95 -0.22 -15.72
C HIS A 158 -24.35 -1.09 -16.82
N ILE A 159 -23.59 -2.13 -16.46
CA ILE A 159 -23.04 -3.10 -17.43
C ILE A 159 -24.17 -3.83 -18.14
N MET A 160 -25.21 -4.25 -17.40
CA MET A 160 -26.37 -4.95 -17.97
C MET A 160 -27.19 -4.07 -18.91
N ILE A 161 -27.48 -2.82 -18.53
CA ILE A 161 -28.25 -1.88 -19.37
C ILE A 161 -27.48 -1.56 -20.66
N GLY A 162 -26.15 -1.45 -20.58
CA GLY A 162 -25.29 -1.21 -21.73
C GLY A 162 -24.98 -2.45 -22.58
N TRP A 163 -25.46 -3.64 -22.18
CA TRP A 163 -25.13 -4.88 -22.85
C TRP A 163 -25.74 -4.96 -24.24
N ARG A 164 -24.94 -5.40 -25.22
CA ARG A 164 -25.38 -5.63 -26.60
C ARG A 164 -24.83 -6.96 -27.08
N GLU A 165 -25.55 -7.60 -28.00
CA GLU A 165 -25.07 -8.81 -28.65
C GLU A 165 -23.70 -8.58 -29.29
N GLY A 166 -22.76 -9.49 -29.05
CA GLY A 166 -21.36 -9.36 -29.48
C GLY A 166 -20.44 -8.61 -28.51
N PHE A 167 -20.94 -8.03 -27.41
CA PHE A 167 -20.08 -7.43 -26.38
C PHE A 167 -19.45 -8.52 -25.49
N CYS A 168 -18.27 -8.23 -24.95
CA CYS A 168 -17.58 -9.09 -23.98
C CYS A 168 -17.02 -8.25 -22.82
N VAL A 169 -16.98 -8.84 -21.63
CA VAL A 169 -16.37 -8.21 -20.45
C VAL A 169 -14.93 -8.64 -20.37
N HIS A 170 -14.02 -7.67 -20.37
CA HIS A 170 -12.62 -7.90 -20.06
C HIS A 170 -12.33 -7.49 -18.63
N THR A 171 -11.91 -8.45 -17.82
CA THR A 171 -11.40 -8.20 -16.47
C THR A 171 -9.88 -8.15 -16.50
N ARG A 172 -9.31 -7.22 -15.73
CA ARG A 172 -7.86 -7.11 -15.53
C ARG A 172 -7.59 -7.14 -14.05
N ASP A 173 -6.73 -8.04 -13.61
CA ASP A 173 -6.20 -8.04 -12.25
C ASP A 173 -4.91 -7.23 -12.21
N VAL A 174 -4.87 -6.23 -11.33
CA VAL A 174 -3.67 -5.45 -11.07
C VAL A 174 -2.94 -6.12 -9.91
N LYS A 175 -2.16 -7.16 -10.25
CA LYS A 175 -1.39 -7.91 -9.25
C LYS A 175 -0.47 -6.97 -8.46
N LYS A 176 -0.54 -7.04 -7.14
CA LYS A 176 0.23 -6.18 -6.20
C LYS A 176 -0.05 -4.68 -6.37
N ALA A 177 -1.30 -4.29 -6.65
CA ALA A 177 -1.71 -2.89 -6.83
C ALA A 177 -1.33 -1.92 -5.69
N PHE A 178 -1.03 -2.42 -4.49
CA PHE A 178 -0.61 -1.59 -3.34
C PHE A 178 0.92 -1.47 -3.19
N TYR A 179 1.69 -2.15 -4.04
CA TYR A 179 3.16 -2.14 -4.05
C TYR A 179 3.73 -1.61 -5.38
N LYS A 180 2.86 -1.12 -6.26
CA LYS A 180 3.18 -0.55 -7.57
C LYS A 180 2.48 0.80 -7.69
#